data_AF-A0A0G0RAC1-F1
#
_entry.id   AF-A0A0G0RAC1-F1
#
_cell.length_a   1.000
_cell.length_b   1.000
_cell.length_c   1.000
_cell.angle_alpha   90.00
_cell.angle_beta   90.00
_cell.angle_gamma   90.00
#
_symmetry.space_group_name_H-M   'P 1'
#
loop_
_entity.id
_entity.type
_entity.pdbx_description
1 polymer ?
#
loop_
_entity_poly.entity_id
_entity_poly.type
_entity_poly.pdbx_seq_one_letter_code
_entity_poly.pdbx_strand_id
1 'polypeptide(L)'
;MAQKTISIFYSELRGKKVQEKRFLKVAFVFAVLSLFIFSYEHYSLNLGSNSRDKYPSAAVSYLKKERIKGEIFSDYGWGGYLIWKMPEKKVFIDGRMPSWRWNAPSSESDYAFHDFSEISKGDYKKYFEKYNIRYVLWPRDETKDPRLFSINISFFKKENRPSLIERLEQDSWEKVYEDQAAVIYRK
;
A
#
# COMPACT_ATOMS: atom_id res chain seq x y z
N MET A 1 -41.26 0.55 -18.48
CA MET A 1 -41.89 1.15 -17.28
C MET A 1 -41.40 2.58 -17.04
N ALA A 2 -40.08 2.82 -16.96
CA ALA A 2 -39.49 4.15 -16.72
C ALA A 2 -39.91 5.25 -17.71
N GLN A 3 -40.01 4.95 -19.01
CA GLN A 3 -40.40 5.94 -20.03
C GLN A 3 -41.82 6.49 -19.84
N LYS A 4 -42.78 5.65 -19.40
CA LYS A 4 -44.15 6.10 -19.10
C LYS A 4 -44.16 7.04 -17.89
N THR A 5 -43.42 6.69 -16.83
CA THR A 5 -43.31 7.50 -15.61
C THR A 5 -42.72 8.89 -15.90
N ILE A 6 -41.65 8.95 -16.71
CA ILE A 6 -41.03 10.22 -17.11
C ILE A 6 -42.03 11.08 -17.91
N SER A 7 -42.78 10.48 -18.84
CA SER A 7 -43.76 11.22 -19.64
C SER A 7 -44.89 11.84 -18.80
N ILE A 8 -45.37 11.10 -17.79
CA ILE A 8 -46.43 11.55 -16.87
C ILE A 8 -45.91 12.72 -16.02
N PHE A 9 -44.71 12.59 -15.46
CA PHE A 9 -44.07 13.66 -14.69
C PHE A 9 -43.90 14.96 -15.50
N TYR A 10 -43.46 14.87 -16.76
CA TYR A 10 -43.37 16.04 -17.64
C TYR A 10 -44.74 16.63 -18.01
N SER A 11 -45.79 15.82 -18.08
CA SER A 11 -47.15 16.31 -18.31
C SER A 11 -47.72 17.07 -17.10
N GLU A 12 -47.36 16.68 -15.88
CA GLU A 12 -47.77 17.34 -14.63
C GLU A 12 -47.02 18.65 -14.34
N LEU A 13 -45.78 18.74 -14.83
CA LEU A 13 -44.98 19.97 -14.78
C LEU A 13 -45.43 21.01 -15.82
N ARG A 14 -46.04 20.56 -16.92
CA ARG A 14 -46.43 21.40 -18.06
C ARG A 14 -47.45 22.47 -17.62
N GLY A 15 -47.07 23.74 -17.75
CA GLY A 15 -47.89 24.90 -17.36
C GLY A 15 -47.52 25.51 -16.00
N LYS A 16 -46.67 24.85 -15.21
CA LYS A 16 -46.15 25.32 -13.92
C LYS A 16 -44.73 25.88 -14.08
N LYS A 17 -44.61 27.02 -14.78
CA LYS A 17 -43.33 27.64 -15.21
C LYS A 17 -42.31 27.85 -14.08
N VAL A 18 -42.77 28.10 -12.84
CA VAL A 18 -41.88 28.32 -11.68
C VAL A 18 -41.29 26.99 -11.19
N GLN A 19 -42.12 25.94 -11.13
CA GLN A 19 -41.71 24.60 -10.71
C GLN A 19 -40.78 23.95 -11.74
N GLU A 20 -41.04 24.13 -13.03
CA GLU A 20 -40.14 23.69 -14.12
C GLU A 20 -38.75 24.34 -13.99
N LYS A 21 -38.68 25.67 -13.80
CA LYS A 21 -37.40 26.38 -13.63
C LYS A 21 -36.64 25.91 -12.37
N ARG A 22 -37.35 25.63 -11.26
CA ARG A 22 -36.74 25.12 -10.03
C ARG A 22 -36.20 23.70 -10.22
N PHE A 23 -36.96 22.83 -10.88
CA PHE A 23 -36.55 21.47 -11.18
C PHE A 23 -35.31 21.45 -12.09
N LEU A 24 -35.30 22.24 -13.17
CA LEU A 24 -34.15 22.35 -14.06
C LEU A 24 -32.89 22.85 -13.33
N LYS A 25 -33.02 23.82 -12.41
CA LYS A 25 -31.90 24.29 -11.58
C LYS A 25 -31.36 23.17 -10.69
N VAL A 26 -32.23 22.40 -10.04
CA VAL A 26 -31.84 21.27 -9.18
C VAL A 26 -31.17 20.17 -10.01
N ALA A 27 -31.76 19.78 -11.14
CA ALA A 27 -31.20 18.80 -12.06
C ALA A 27 -29.82 19.24 -12.58
N PHE A 28 -29.65 20.52 -12.89
CA PHE A 28 -28.37 21.09 -13.29
C PHE A 28 -27.32 20.98 -12.17
N VAL A 29 -27.67 21.33 -10.93
CA VAL A 29 -26.77 21.18 -9.77
C VAL A 29 -26.35 19.72 -9.59
N PHE A 30 -27.30 18.77 -9.66
CA PHE A 30 -26.96 17.35 -9.58
C PHE A 30 -26.07 16.88 -10.72
N ALA A 31 -26.32 17.31 -11.96
CA ALA A 31 -25.49 16.97 -13.11
C ALA A 31 -24.04 17.49 -12.94
N VAL A 32 -23.88 18.72 -12.43
CA VAL A 32 -22.56 19.28 -12.13
C VAL A 32 -21.87 18.50 -11.03
N LEU A 33 -22.56 18.17 -9.92
CA LEU A 33 -22.00 17.36 -8.85
C LEU A 33 -21.59 15.95 -9.33
N SER A 34 -22.42 15.29 -10.12
CA SER A 34 -22.10 14.00 -10.73
C SER A 34 -20.87 14.09 -11.63
N LEU A 35 -20.73 15.18 -12.40
CA LEU A 35 -19.55 15.40 -13.23
C LEU A 35 -18.29 15.61 -12.38
N PHE A 36 -18.37 16.36 -11.27
CA PHE A 36 -17.26 16.52 -10.35
C PHE A 36 -16.84 15.21 -9.70
N ILE A 37 -17.81 14.41 -9.22
CA ILE A 37 -17.54 13.08 -8.64
C ILE A 37 -16.90 12.17 -9.70
N PHE A 38 -17.47 12.11 -10.90
CA PHE A 38 -16.92 11.30 -12.00
C PHE A 38 -15.52 11.74 -12.42
N SER A 39 -15.27 13.05 -12.49
CA SER A 39 -13.96 13.62 -12.81
C SER A 39 -12.94 13.35 -11.71
N TYR A 40 -13.36 13.40 -10.44
CA TYR A 40 -12.51 13.07 -9.29
C TYR A 40 -12.14 11.59 -9.28
N GLU A 41 -13.09 10.69 -9.51
CA GLU A 41 -12.84 9.24 -9.63
C GLU A 41 -11.93 8.93 -10.83
N HIS A 42 -12.16 9.58 -11.97
CA HIS A 42 -11.29 9.42 -13.14
C HIS A 42 -9.87 9.95 -12.88
N TYR A 43 -9.74 11.09 -12.22
CA TYR A 43 -8.45 11.67 -11.85
C TYR A 43 -7.73 10.81 -10.79
N SER A 44 -8.42 10.30 -9.79
CA SER A 44 -7.85 9.43 -8.75
C SER A 44 -7.40 8.07 -9.29
N LEU A 45 -8.14 7.49 -10.24
CA LEU A 45 -7.76 6.26 -10.93
C LEU A 45 -6.53 6.46 -11.83
N ASN A 46 -6.41 7.62 -12.49
CA ASN A 46 -5.25 7.95 -13.31
C ASN A 46 -4.02 8.41 -12.49
N LEU A 47 -4.23 8.95 -11.29
CA LEU A 47 -3.20 9.14 -10.26
C LEU A 47 -2.81 7.83 -9.57
N GLY A 48 -3.61 6.78 -9.76
CA GLY A 48 -3.49 5.46 -9.13
C GLY A 48 -2.34 4.61 -9.62
N SER A 49 -1.15 5.20 -9.71
CA SER A 49 0.17 4.61 -9.91
C SER A 49 0.33 3.76 -11.18
N ASN A 50 1.40 4.03 -11.94
CA ASN A 50 1.95 3.01 -12.81
C ASN A 50 2.17 1.75 -11.95
N SER A 51 1.64 0.61 -12.40
CA SER A 51 1.83 -0.68 -11.73
C SER A 51 3.30 -1.07 -11.60
N ARG A 52 4.18 -0.43 -12.38
CA ARG A 52 5.64 -0.54 -12.28
C ARG A 52 6.22 0.04 -10.98
N ASP A 53 5.56 1.03 -10.40
CA ASP A 53 6.04 1.73 -9.20
C ASP A 53 5.57 1.05 -7.90
N LYS A 54 4.65 0.07 -7.98
CA LYS A 54 4.12 -0.66 -6.82
C LYS A 54 5.01 -1.81 -6.35
N TYR A 55 5.89 -2.31 -7.22
CA TYR A 55 6.73 -3.47 -6.94
C TYR A 55 8.21 -3.17 -7.17
N PRO A 56 9.12 -3.74 -6.35
CA PRO A 56 10.54 -3.42 -6.36
C PRO A 56 11.28 -4.17 -7.49
N SER A 57 10.84 -3.99 -8.74
CA SER A 57 11.35 -4.79 -9.87
C SER A 57 12.81 -4.53 -10.21
N ALA A 58 13.22 -3.26 -10.21
CA ALA A 58 14.59 -2.88 -10.47
C ALA A 58 15.50 -3.19 -9.26
N ALA A 59 15.04 -2.93 -8.04
CA ALA A 59 15.70 -3.36 -6.80
C ALA A 59 15.94 -4.88 -6.73
N VAL A 60 14.95 -5.72 -7.09
CA VAL A 60 15.13 -7.18 -7.15
C VAL A 60 16.15 -7.58 -8.23
N SER A 61 16.13 -6.89 -9.38
CA SER A 61 17.11 -7.13 -10.45
C SER A 61 18.53 -6.81 -9.98
N TYR A 62 18.69 -5.73 -9.22
CA TYR A 62 19.95 -5.37 -8.56
C TYR A 62 20.42 -6.46 -7.58
N LEU A 63 19.55 -6.91 -6.65
CA LEU A 63 19.88 -7.96 -5.68
C LEU A 63 20.34 -9.27 -6.34
N LYS A 64 19.71 -9.65 -7.45
CA LYS A 64 20.09 -10.84 -8.23
C LYS A 64 21.46 -10.69 -8.87
N LYS A 65 21.77 -9.52 -9.43
CA LYS A 65 23.05 -9.23 -10.08
C LYS A 65 24.20 -9.29 -9.07
N GLU A 66 23.99 -8.76 -7.87
CA GLU A 66 24.99 -8.72 -6.79
C GLU A 66 25.23 -10.08 -6.11
N ARG A 67 24.43 -11.12 -6.42
CA ARG A 67 24.55 -12.46 -5.83
C ARG A 67 24.65 -12.44 -4.30
N ILE A 68 23.74 -11.68 -3.68
CA ILE A 68 23.78 -11.36 -2.26
C ILE A 68 23.80 -12.61 -1.36
N LYS A 69 24.62 -12.58 -0.31
CA LYS A 69 24.72 -13.62 0.73
C LYS A 69 23.97 -13.18 1.99
N GLY A 70 23.12 -14.06 2.53
CA GLY A 70 22.24 -13.75 3.66
C GLY A 70 20.79 -13.51 3.23
N GLU A 71 19.94 -13.25 4.22
CA GLU A 71 18.50 -13.10 4.06
C GLU A 71 18.07 -11.62 3.89
N ILE A 72 16.92 -11.46 3.24
CA ILE A 72 16.32 -10.15 2.95
C ILE A 72 15.12 -9.96 3.88
N PHE A 73 15.11 -8.86 4.62
CA PHE A 73 13.90 -8.34 5.24
C PHE A 73 13.21 -7.40 4.26
N SER A 74 11.91 -7.59 4.04
CA SER A 74 11.15 -6.81 3.06
C SER A 74 9.85 -6.29 3.63
N ASP A 75 9.28 -5.27 2.98
CA ASP A 75 7.92 -4.83 3.26
C ASP A 75 6.89 -5.96 3.14
N TYR A 76 5.87 -5.89 4.00
CA TYR A 76 4.80 -6.88 4.11
C TYR A 76 4.07 -7.12 2.79
N GLY A 77 3.82 -6.06 2.00
CA GLY A 77 3.10 -6.14 0.74
C GLY A 77 3.89 -6.80 -0.40
N TRP A 78 5.21 -6.95 -0.26
CA TRP A 78 6.07 -7.46 -1.31
C TRP A 78 6.37 -8.96 -1.23
N GLY A 79 5.94 -9.65 -0.16
CA GLY A 79 6.27 -11.07 0.02
C GLY A 79 5.85 -11.95 -1.16
N GLY A 80 4.60 -11.84 -1.64
CA GLY A 80 4.15 -12.63 -2.80
C GLY A 80 4.93 -12.34 -4.08
N TYR A 81 5.37 -11.09 -4.27
CA TYR A 81 6.22 -10.70 -5.40
C TYR A 81 7.61 -11.32 -5.28
N LEU A 82 8.19 -11.34 -4.08
CA LEU A 82 9.49 -11.96 -3.83
C LEU A 82 9.44 -13.48 -3.97
N ILE A 83 8.35 -14.15 -3.54
CA ILE A 83 8.16 -15.59 -3.79
C ILE A 83 8.20 -15.88 -5.30
N TRP A 84 7.57 -15.02 -6.11
CA TRP A 84 7.56 -15.19 -7.56
C TRP A 84 8.92 -14.89 -8.21
N LYS A 85 9.55 -13.77 -7.82
CA LYS A 85 10.75 -13.29 -8.51
C LYS A 85 12.04 -13.83 -7.95
N MET A 86 12.13 -14.18 -6.67
CA MET A 86 13.32 -14.69 -6.00
C MET A 86 12.99 -15.96 -5.20
N PRO A 87 12.49 -17.03 -5.86
CA PRO A 87 12.12 -18.27 -5.17
C PRO A 87 13.30 -18.94 -4.43
N GLU A 88 14.54 -18.59 -4.79
CA GLU A 88 15.76 -19.06 -4.13
C GLU A 88 16.03 -18.42 -2.76
N LYS A 89 15.34 -17.32 -2.42
CA LYS A 89 15.47 -16.61 -1.14
C LYS A 89 14.28 -16.89 -0.25
N LYS A 90 14.52 -16.98 1.07
CA LYS A 90 13.43 -17.05 2.03
C LYS A 90 12.75 -15.69 2.11
N VAL A 91 11.43 -15.70 2.03
CA VAL A 91 10.62 -14.50 2.23
C VAL A 91 10.28 -14.40 3.71
N PHE A 92 10.59 -13.26 4.32
CA PHE A 92 10.33 -13.04 5.74
C PHE A 92 8.83 -13.14 6.09
N ILE A 93 7.99 -12.43 5.32
CA ILE A 93 6.54 -12.44 5.47
C ILE A 93 5.84 -12.18 4.14
N ASP A 94 4.66 -12.78 3.96
CA ASP A 94 3.78 -12.56 2.82
C ASP A 94 2.48 -11.87 3.25
N GLY A 95 2.10 -10.82 2.52
CA GLY A 95 0.87 -10.05 2.69
C GLY A 95 -0.43 -10.85 2.79
N ARG A 96 -0.43 -12.09 2.30
CA ARG A 96 -1.58 -13.02 2.29
C ARG A 96 -1.67 -13.88 3.56
N MET A 97 -0.67 -13.81 4.46
CA MET A 97 -0.52 -14.73 5.59
C MET A 97 -0.42 -14.02 6.96
N PRO A 98 -1.29 -13.04 7.28
CA PRO A 98 -1.18 -12.25 8.52
C PRO A 98 -1.42 -13.05 9.80
N SER A 99 -2.12 -14.18 9.73
CA SER A 99 -2.59 -14.93 10.91
C SER A 99 -1.89 -16.28 11.10
N TRP A 100 -0.88 -16.57 10.28
CA TRP A 100 -0.24 -17.88 10.30
C TRP A 100 0.57 -18.08 11.58
N ARG A 101 0.34 -19.20 12.25
CA ARG A 101 0.96 -19.57 13.52
C ARG A 101 1.30 -21.04 13.53
N TRP A 102 2.44 -21.37 14.11
CA TRP A 102 2.90 -22.75 14.25
C TRP A 102 4.01 -22.87 15.30
N ASN A 103 4.36 -24.10 15.67
CA ASN A 103 5.45 -24.38 16.60
C ASN A 103 6.77 -24.42 15.83
N ALA A 104 7.38 -23.25 15.65
CA ALA A 104 8.63 -23.09 14.91
C ALA A 104 9.86 -23.48 15.75
N PRO A 105 10.94 -23.99 15.12
CA PRO A 105 12.25 -24.06 15.77
C PRO A 105 12.79 -22.66 16.08
N SER A 106 13.80 -22.57 16.94
CA SER A 106 14.35 -21.28 17.43
C SER A 106 14.89 -20.35 16.34
N SER A 107 15.25 -20.87 15.16
CA SER A 107 15.71 -20.10 14.01
C SER A 107 14.59 -19.52 13.14
N GLU A 108 13.33 -19.88 13.40
CA GLU A 108 12.17 -19.49 12.59
C GLU A 108 11.15 -18.73 13.45
N SER A 109 10.19 -18.10 12.79
CA SER A 109 9.12 -17.35 13.46
C SER A 109 7.92 -18.26 13.67
N ASP A 110 7.44 -18.34 14.91
CA ASP A 110 6.17 -18.97 15.27
C ASP A 110 4.97 -18.10 14.84
N TYR A 111 5.16 -16.79 14.77
CA TYR A 111 4.19 -15.81 14.31
C TYR A 111 4.84 -14.65 13.55
N ALA A 112 5.06 -14.84 12.24
CA ALA A 112 5.81 -13.90 11.40
C ALA A 112 5.26 -12.46 11.41
N PHE A 113 3.93 -12.29 11.47
CA PHE A 113 3.32 -10.95 11.49
C PHE A 113 3.59 -10.20 12.79
N HIS A 114 3.68 -10.90 13.92
CA HIS A 114 4.09 -10.27 15.18
C HIS A 114 5.54 -9.80 15.09
N ASP A 115 6.45 -10.65 14.63
CA ASP A 115 7.86 -10.27 14.50
C ASP A 115 8.05 -9.11 13.51
N PHE A 116 7.33 -9.12 12.39
CA PHE A 116 7.30 -7.99 11.45
C PHE A 116 6.82 -6.70 12.12
N SER A 117 5.72 -6.76 12.89
CA SER A 117 5.19 -5.63 13.63
C SER A 117 6.20 -5.11 14.65
N GLU A 118 6.89 -6.00 15.37
CA GLU A 118 7.89 -5.63 16.37
C GLU A 118 9.13 -4.98 15.73
N ILE A 119 9.63 -5.50 14.61
CA ILE A 119 10.70 -4.86 13.82
C ILE A 119 10.29 -3.45 13.37
N SER A 120 9.05 -3.33 12.88
CA SER A 120 8.52 -2.06 12.37
C SER A 120 8.36 -1.02 13.48
N LYS A 121 7.93 -1.43 14.67
CA LYS A 121 7.62 -0.55 15.81
C LYS A 121 8.78 -0.33 16.79
N GLY A 122 9.79 -1.18 16.80
CA GLY A 122 10.76 -1.28 17.89
C GLY A 122 12.17 -1.65 17.46
N ASP A 123 12.89 -2.34 18.36
CA ASP A 123 14.28 -2.76 18.15
C ASP A 123 14.36 -3.97 17.21
N TYR A 124 14.81 -3.69 15.99
CA TYR A 124 14.95 -4.67 14.93
C TYR A 124 16.19 -5.58 15.10
N LYS A 125 17.18 -5.19 15.93
CA LYS A 125 18.49 -5.84 16.00
C LYS A 125 18.38 -7.31 16.39
N LYS A 126 17.59 -7.63 17.42
CA LYS A 126 17.40 -9.01 17.89
C LYS A 126 16.84 -9.92 16.79
N TYR A 127 15.90 -9.41 15.98
CA TYR A 127 15.26 -10.18 14.93
C TYR A 127 16.19 -10.35 13.73
N PHE A 128 16.95 -9.31 13.40
CA PHE A 128 17.89 -9.37 12.28
C PHE A 128 19.03 -10.35 12.55
N GLU A 129 19.49 -10.43 13.80
CA GLU A 129 20.45 -11.45 14.23
C GLU A 129 19.81 -12.85 14.21
N LYS A 130 18.62 -13.02 14.79
CA LYS A 130 17.89 -14.30 14.81
C LYS A 130 17.69 -14.89 13.40
N TYR A 131 17.34 -14.03 12.45
CA TYR A 131 16.98 -14.44 11.08
C TYR A 131 18.11 -14.26 10.06
N ASN A 132 19.32 -13.89 10.50
CA ASN A 132 20.46 -13.62 9.62
C ASN A 132 20.13 -12.64 8.47
N ILE A 133 19.40 -11.58 8.81
CA ILE A 133 19.03 -10.52 7.87
C ILE A 133 20.27 -9.65 7.62
N ARG A 134 20.68 -9.59 6.35
CA ARG A 134 21.81 -8.78 5.89
C ARG A 134 21.40 -7.66 4.93
N TYR A 135 20.20 -7.77 4.37
CA TYR A 135 19.64 -6.81 3.42
C TYR A 135 18.24 -6.40 3.86
N VAL A 136 17.94 -5.11 3.77
CA VAL A 136 16.60 -4.57 3.95
C VAL A 136 16.13 -4.01 2.62
N LEU A 137 15.00 -4.51 2.11
CA LEU A 137 14.33 -4.03 0.91
C LEU A 137 13.03 -3.33 1.32
N TRP A 138 12.99 -2.00 1.22
CA TRP A 138 11.89 -1.20 1.78
C TRP A 138 11.31 -0.22 0.76
N PRO A 139 10.01 0.13 0.81
CA PRO A 139 9.42 1.14 -0.04
C PRO A 139 10.05 2.51 0.20
N ARG A 140 10.27 3.24 -0.88
CA ARG A 140 10.54 4.67 -0.82
C ARG A 140 9.26 5.37 -0.37
N ASP A 141 9.39 6.37 0.50
CA ASP A 141 8.38 6.94 1.42
C ASP A 141 7.02 7.42 0.85
N GLU A 142 6.63 7.07 -0.37
CA GLU A 142 5.41 7.55 -1.04
C GLU A 142 4.48 6.46 -1.61
N THR A 143 4.84 5.17 -1.59
CA THR A 143 3.96 4.10 -2.12
C THR A 143 3.04 3.48 -1.07
N LYS A 144 2.59 4.24 -0.06
CA LYS A 144 1.49 3.77 0.80
C LYS A 144 0.20 3.83 -0.02
N ASP A 145 -0.16 2.71 -0.64
CA ASP A 145 -1.47 2.57 -1.30
C ASP A 145 -2.56 3.01 -0.31
N PRO A 146 -3.29 4.11 -0.58
CA PRO A 146 -4.32 4.61 0.32
C PRO A 146 -5.38 3.55 0.65
N ARG A 147 -5.53 2.54 -0.21
CA ARG A 147 -6.50 1.45 -0.05
C ARG A 147 -6.15 0.50 1.10
N LEU A 148 -4.86 0.26 1.38
CA LEU A 148 -4.42 -0.58 2.51
C LEU A 148 -4.57 0.12 3.87
N PHE A 149 -4.73 1.44 3.89
CA PHE A 149 -4.92 2.25 5.10
C PHE A 149 -6.31 2.92 5.19
N SER A 150 -7.25 2.55 4.30
CA SER A 150 -8.59 3.17 4.25
C SER A 150 -9.56 2.68 5.32
N ILE A 151 -9.16 1.73 6.19
CA ILE A 151 -9.80 1.60 7.50
C ILE A 151 -9.28 2.77 8.34
N ASN A 152 -10.05 3.85 8.30
CA ASN A 152 -9.84 5.09 9.03
C ASN A 152 -9.97 4.83 10.54
N ILE A 153 -8.95 4.20 11.15
CA ILE A 153 -8.81 4.16 12.61
C ILE A 153 -8.12 5.45 13.01
N SER A 154 -8.88 6.54 13.04
CA SER A 154 -8.48 7.83 13.60
C SER A 154 -8.23 7.79 15.12
N PHE A 155 -8.01 6.60 15.70
CA PHE A 155 -7.81 6.36 17.14
C PHE A 155 -6.38 5.94 17.49
N PHE A 156 -5.51 5.64 16.52
CA PHE A 156 -4.10 5.40 16.82
C PHE A 156 -3.33 6.71 16.75
N LYS A 157 -3.11 7.31 17.93
CA LYS A 157 -2.09 8.33 18.17
C LYS A 157 -0.80 7.88 17.47
N LYS A 158 -0.43 8.53 16.35
CA LYS A 158 0.78 8.19 15.58
C LYS A 158 1.96 8.45 16.50
N GLU A 159 2.46 7.38 17.10
CA GLU A 159 3.57 7.43 18.04
C GLU A 159 4.79 7.99 17.30
N ASN A 160 5.45 8.99 17.89
CA ASN A 160 6.60 9.70 17.31
C ASN A 160 7.88 8.83 17.36
N ARG A 161 7.77 7.57 16.92
CA ARG A 161 8.91 6.65 16.83
C ARG A 161 9.59 6.86 15.48
N PRO A 162 10.93 6.85 15.42
CA PRO A 162 11.65 6.96 14.17
C PRO A 162 11.21 5.86 13.20
N SER A 163 11.29 6.10 11.90
CA SER A 163 10.99 5.08 10.90
C SER A 163 12.04 3.95 10.95
N LEU A 164 11.76 2.79 10.36
CA LEU A 164 12.77 1.73 10.26
C LEU A 164 14.03 2.25 9.52
N ILE A 165 13.84 3.03 8.46
CA ILE A 165 14.94 3.60 7.67
C ILE A 165 15.82 4.53 8.50
N GLU A 166 15.21 5.44 9.27
CA GLU A 166 15.95 6.35 10.15
C GLU A 166 16.80 5.59 11.16
N ARG A 167 16.28 4.48 11.72
CA ARG A 167 17.05 3.62 12.63
C ARG A 167 18.21 2.91 11.93
N LEU A 168 17.99 2.40 10.71
CA LEU A 168 19.05 1.75 9.93
C LEU A 168 20.19 2.74 9.63
N GLU A 169 19.86 3.98 9.27
CA GLU A 169 20.84 5.04 9.02
C GLU A 169 21.62 5.42 10.29
N GLN A 170 20.94 5.52 11.44
CA GLN A 170 21.58 5.75 12.74
C GLN A 170 22.55 4.61 13.11
N ASP A 171 22.19 3.38 12.79
CA ASP A 171 23.01 2.19 13.05
C ASP A 171 24.06 1.92 11.95
N SER A 172 24.34 2.91 11.10
CA SER A 172 25.39 2.85 10.05
C SER A 172 25.18 1.75 9.00
N TRP A 173 23.94 1.39 8.69
CA TRP A 173 23.66 0.56 7.52
C TRP A 173 23.94 1.32 6.24
N GLU A 174 24.57 0.65 5.28
CA GLU A 174 24.93 1.25 3.99
C GLU A 174 23.76 1.16 3.03
N LYS A 175 23.30 2.30 2.51
CA LYS A 175 22.34 2.33 1.39
C LYS A 175 23.07 1.98 0.10
N VAL A 176 22.79 0.80 -0.45
CA VAL A 176 23.47 0.26 -1.63
C VAL A 176 22.68 0.44 -2.92
N TYR A 177 21.38 0.74 -2.83
CA TYR A 177 20.50 0.95 -3.96
C TYR A 177 19.31 1.84 -3.60
N GLU A 178 18.86 2.65 -4.56
CA GLU A 178 17.65 3.47 -4.46
C GLU A 178 17.07 3.71 -5.85
N ASP A 179 15.76 3.51 -6.01
CA ASP A 179 15.00 3.88 -7.20
C ASP A 179 13.72 4.64 -6.80
N GLN A 180 12.74 4.73 -7.71
CA GLN A 180 11.46 5.41 -7.43
C GLN A 180 10.53 4.60 -6.52
N ALA A 181 10.68 3.28 -6.46
CA ALA A 181 9.81 2.37 -5.71
C ALA A 181 10.43 1.89 -4.39
N ALA A 182 11.74 1.69 -4.35
CA ALA A 182 12.41 0.95 -3.29
C ALA A 182 13.82 1.48 -2.97
N VAL A 183 14.20 1.24 -1.71
CA VAL A 183 15.55 1.42 -1.19
C VAL A 183 16.09 0.09 -0.67
N ILE A 184 17.39 -0.14 -0.81
CA ILE A 184 18.08 -1.30 -0.23
C ILE A 184 19.19 -0.83 0.71
N TYR A 185 19.15 -1.33 1.93
CA TYR A 185 20.21 -1.17 2.93
C TYR A 185 20.93 -2.50 3.16
N ARG A 186 22.23 -2.43 3.41
CA ARG A 186 23.11 -3.57 3.70
C ARG A 186 23.87 -3.34 5.01
N LYS A 187 24.03 -4.41 5.80
CA LYS A 187 24.94 -4.48 6.95
C LYS A 187 26.23 -5.20 6.60
#